data_AF-A0A6A6E7Y7-F1
#
_entry.id   AF-A0A6A6E7Y7-F1
#
_cell.length_a   1.000
_cell.length_b   1.000
_cell.length_c   1.000
_cell.angle_alpha   90.00
_cell.angle_beta   90.00
_cell.angle_gamma   90.00
#
_symmetry.space_group_name_H-M   'P 1'
#
loop_
_entity.id
_entity.type
_entity.pdbx_description
1 polymer ?
#
loop_
_entity_poly.entity_id
_entity_poly.type
_entity_poly.pdbx_seq_one_letter_code
_entity_poly.pdbx_strand_id
1 'polypeptide(L)'
;MPHMIHDAAEVILNAGSHPPFLPQYLGRDWVTRFLAAHPELIKKKQKPKDKDRIDAQRYEEIREFYEKYKKVVAEYGIQQCDTWNFDETGFRVGCGSNQVVVTYRQ
;
A
#
# COMPACT_ATOMS: atom_id res chain seq x y z
N MET A 1 4.99 1.18 -15.16
CA MET A 1 4.96 -0.07 -14.38
C MET A 1 6.21 -0.94 -14.60
N PRO A 2 6.69 -1.24 -15.83
CA PRO A 2 7.89 -2.08 -15.98
C PRO A 2 9.15 -1.46 -15.38
N HIS A 3 9.37 -0.15 -15.56
CA HIS A 3 10.52 0.54 -14.96
C HIS A 3 10.46 0.52 -13.42
N MET A 4 9.33 0.87 -12.79
CA MET A 4 9.24 0.85 -11.32
C MET A 4 9.52 -0.52 -10.68
N ILE A 5 9.11 -1.62 -11.32
CA ILE A 5 9.43 -2.98 -10.83
C ILE A 5 10.92 -3.27 -10.99
N HIS A 6 11.50 -2.86 -12.12
CA HIS A 6 12.93 -2.98 -12.39
C HIS A 6 13.75 -2.17 -11.38
N ASP A 7 13.43 -0.88 -11.20
CA ASP A 7 14.10 0.04 -10.27
C ASP A 7 14.04 -0.48 -8.82
N ALA A 8 12.85 -0.92 -8.37
CA ALA A 8 12.69 -1.47 -7.03
C ALA A 8 13.49 -2.77 -6.83
N ALA A 9 13.49 -3.66 -7.82
CA ALA A 9 14.26 -4.90 -7.77
C ALA A 9 15.77 -4.62 -7.75
N GLU A 10 16.24 -3.61 -8.49
CA GLU A 10 17.64 -3.18 -8.51
C GLU A 10 18.07 -2.56 -7.17
N VAL A 11 17.20 -1.77 -6.51
CA VAL A 11 17.45 -1.27 -5.16
C VAL A 11 17.60 -2.41 -4.16
N ILE A 12 16.70 -3.40 -4.20
CA ILE A 12 16.75 -4.56 -3.28
C ILE A 12 18.01 -5.40 -3.53
N LEU A 13 18.37 -5.63 -4.80
CA LEU A 13 19.57 -6.38 -5.18
C LEU A 13 20.84 -5.72 -4.64
N ASN A 14 20.93 -4.40 -4.78
CA ASN A 14 22.08 -3.63 -4.31
C ASN A 14 22.11 -3.49 -2.78
N ALA A 15 20.95 -3.45 -2.10
CA ALA A 15 20.89 -3.44 -0.63
C ALA A 15 21.40 -4.74 0.00
N GLY A 16 21.24 -5.89 -0.68
CA GLY A 16 21.76 -7.18 -0.24
C GLY A 16 23.21 -7.45 -0.64
N SER A 17 23.83 -6.58 -1.44
CA SER A 17 25.20 -6.73 -1.92
C SER A 17 26.18 -6.04 -0.96
N HIS A 18 27.03 -6.82 -0.29
CA HIS A 18 28.11 -6.28 0.54
C HIS A 18 29.36 -5.97 -0.31
N PRO A 19 30.13 -4.90 -0.03
CA PRO A 19 31.44 -4.69 -0.65
C PRO A 19 32.34 -5.92 -0.47
N PRO A 20 33.14 -6.32 -1.48
CA PRO A 20 33.70 -5.48 -2.54
C PRO A 20 32.97 -5.58 -3.90
N PHE A 21 31.74 -6.09 -3.94
CA PHE A 21 31.07 -6.32 -5.23
C PHE A 21 30.50 -5.01 -5.82
N LEU A 22 30.72 -4.82 -7.13
CA LEU A 22 30.20 -3.70 -7.91
C LEU A 22 28.67 -3.70 -7.92
N PRO A 23 28.03 -2.52 -8.06
CA PRO A 23 26.57 -2.43 -8.21
C PRO A 23 26.11 -3.33 -9.34
N GLN A 24 25.16 -4.20 -9.03
CA GLN A 24 24.59 -5.12 -10.00
C GLN A 24 23.43 -4.43 -10.70
N TYR A 25 23.47 -4.45 -12.04
CA TYR A 25 22.40 -3.90 -12.86
C TYR A 25 21.52 -5.01 -13.42
N LEU A 26 20.22 -4.83 -13.33
CA LEU A 26 19.27 -5.76 -13.93
C LEU A 26 19.19 -5.52 -15.43
N GLY A 27 19.19 -6.60 -16.23
CA GLY A 27 19.02 -6.48 -17.67
C GLY A 27 17.68 -5.82 -18.05
N ARG A 28 17.66 -5.08 -19.17
CA ARG A 28 16.48 -4.34 -19.66
C ARG A 28 15.20 -5.19 -19.71
N ASP A 29 15.33 -6.46 -20.12
CA ASP A 29 14.19 -7.37 -20.29
C ASP A 29 13.90 -8.22 -19.05
N TRP A 30 14.59 -7.99 -17.94
CA TRP A 30 14.49 -8.83 -16.74
C TRP A 30 13.06 -8.92 -16.23
N VAL A 31 12.32 -7.80 -16.14
CA VAL A 31 10.92 -7.80 -15.69
C VAL A 31 10.03 -8.65 -16.59
N THR A 32 10.22 -8.59 -17.91
CA THR A 32 9.44 -9.38 -18.87
C THR A 32 9.73 -10.87 -18.69
N ARG A 33 11.00 -11.25 -18.54
CA ARG A 33 11.41 -12.65 -18.33
C ARG A 33 10.94 -13.18 -16.97
N PHE A 34 11.04 -12.36 -15.92
CA PHE A 34 10.54 -12.67 -14.58
C PHE A 34 9.05 -12.97 -14.61
N LEU A 35 8.24 -12.09 -15.22
CA LEU A 35 6.80 -12.33 -15.33
C LEU A 35 6.44 -13.53 -16.21
N ALA A 36 7.25 -13.85 -17.24
CA ALA A 36 7.06 -15.04 -18.05
C ALA A 36 7.42 -16.34 -17.31
N ALA A 37 8.40 -16.29 -16.42
CA ALA A 37 8.81 -17.42 -15.59
C ALA A 37 7.83 -17.71 -14.44
N HIS A 38 7.03 -16.72 -14.05
CA HIS A 38 6.09 -16.78 -12.92
C HIS A 38 4.62 -16.61 -13.40
N PRO A 39 4.03 -17.63 -14.06
CA PRO A 39 2.66 -17.56 -14.59
C PRO A 39 1.58 -17.43 -13.50
N GLU A 40 1.92 -17.69 -12.24
CA GLU A 40 1.08 -17.45 -11.06
C GLU A 40 0.89 -15.95 -10.76
N LEU A 41 1.75 -15.09 -11.30
CA LEU A 41 1.64 -13.64 -11.17
C LEU A 41 0.77 -13.06 -12.28
N ILE A 42 -0.21 -12.25 -11.88
CA ILE A 42 -1.12 -11.56 -12.77
C ILE A 42 -0.96 -10.04 -12.68
N LYS A 43 -1.17 -9.37 -13.82
CA LYS A 43 -1.29 -7.91 -13.88
C LYS A 43 -2.73 -7.53 -13.60
N LYS A 44 -2.99 -6.85 -12.47
CA LYS A 44 -4.33 -6.38 -12.10
C LYS A 44 -4.36 -4.86 -12.12
N LYS A 45 -5.35 -4.28 -12.80
CA LYS A 45 -5.64 -2.85 -12.66
C LYS A 45 -6.19 -2.63 -11.26
N GLN A 46 -5.53 -1.79 -10.47
CA GLN A 46 -6.06 -1.39 -9.19
C GLN A 46 -7.36 -0.61 -9.43
N LYS A 47 -8.43 -1.00 -8.73
CA LYS A 47 -9.65 -0.20 -8.74
C LYS A 47 -9.35 1.11 -8.01
N PRO A 48 -9.75 2.27 -8.57
CA PRO A 48 -9.70 3.53 -7.85
C PRO A 48 -10.31 3.36 -6.46
N LYS A 49 -9.68 3.97 -5.44
CA LYS A 49 -10.33 4.07 -4.13
C LYS A 49 -11.66 4.79 -4.31
N ASP A 50 -12.66 4.37 -3.54
CA ASP A 50 -13.92 5.08 -3.46
C ASP A 50 -13.65 6.56 -3.12
N LYS A 51 -14.29 7.47 -3.84
CA LYS A 51 -14.06 8.90 -3.71
C LYS A 51 -14.36 9.35 -2.29
N ASP A 52 -15.45 8.83 -1.71
CA ASP A 52 -15.85 9.13 -0.34
C ASP A 52 -14.78 8.71 0.67
N ARG A 53 -14.07 7.60 0.39
CA ARG A 53 -12.96 7.14 1.22
C ARG A 53 -11.72 8.02 1.08
N ILE A 54 -11.48 8.58 -0.10
CA ILE A 54 -10.39 9.56 -0.31
C ILE A 54 -10.72 10.85 0.44
N ASP A 55 -11.96 11.33 0.31
CA ASP A 55 -12.40 12.58 0.92
C ASP A 55 -12.43 12.48 2.45
N ALA A 56 -12.84 11.33 3.02
CA ALA A 56 -12.79 11.06 4.46
C ALA A 56 -11.36 10.96 5.04
N GLN A 57 -10.31 10.85 4.20
CA GLN A 57 -8.91 10.91 4.64
C GLN A 57 -8.37 12.35 4.71
N ARG A 58 -9.20 13.36 4.43
CA ARG A 58 -8.82 14.77 4.55
C ARG A 58 -8.68 15.19 6.01
N TYR A 59 -7.76 16.11 6.27
CA TYR A 59 -7.45 16.59 7.61
C TYR A 59 -8.68 17.15 8.33
N GLU A 60 -9.51 17.91 7.61
CA GLU A 60 -10.70 18.54 8.17
C GLU A 60 -11.74 17.49 8.62
N GLU A 61 -12.00 16.47 7.79
CA GLU A 61 -12.94 15.39 8.08
C GLU A 61 -12.48 14.55 9.28
N ILE A 62 -11.18 14.21 9.33
CA ILE A 62 -10.59 13.49 10.47
C ILE A 62 -10.74 14.31 11.75
N ARG A 63 -10.44 15.61 11.68
CA ARG A 63 -10.56 16.51 12.83
C ARG A 63 -12.00 16.59 13.33
N GLU A 64 -12.96 16.84 12.44
CA GLU A 64 -14.37 16.91 12.80
C GLU A 64 -14.87 15.62 13.45
N PHE A 65 -14.46 14.46 12.92
CA PHE A 65 -14.78 13.16 13.50
C PHE A 65 -14.30 13.08 14.96
N TYR A 66 -13.04 13.42 15.23
CA TYR A 66 -12.51 13.35 16.60
C TYR A 66 -13.12 14.38 17.54
N GLU A 67 -13.50 15.56 17.04
CA GLU A 67 -14.24 16.55 17.84
C GLU A 67 -15.64 16.04 18.22
N LYS A 68 -16.37 15.43 17.29
CA LYS A 68 -17.67 14.80 17.53
C LYS A 68 -17.54 13.61 18.48
N TYR A 69 -16.56 12.74 18.26
CA TYR A 69 -16.25 11.59 19.11
C TYR A 69 -16.03 12.00 20.57
N LYS A 70 -15.17 13.00 20.81
CA LYS A 70 -14.90 13.50 22.17
C LYS A 70 -16.17 14.01 22.88
N LYS A 71 -17.06 14.69 22.15
CA LYS A 71 -18.33 15.16 22.71
C LYS A 71 -19.22 13.99 23.14
N VAL A 72 -19.38 12.98 22.29
CA VAL A 72 -20.18 11.79 22.59
C VAL A 72 -19.59 11.02 23.78
N VAL A 73 -18.27 10.81 23.80
CA VAL A 73 -17.60 10.14 24.92
C VAL A 73 -17.86 10.88 26.24
N ALA A 74 -17.80 12.22 26.24
CA ALA A 74 -18.06 13.02 27.42
C ALA A 74 -19.55 13.03 27.83
N GLU A 75 -20.47 13.13 26.87
CA GLU A 75 -21.92 13.18 27.10
C GLU A 75 -22.44 11.88 27.71
N TYR A 76 -21.97 10.74 27.21
CA TYR A 76 -22.43 9.42 27.63
C TYR A 76 -21.52 8.76 28.69
N GLY A 77 -20.43 9.44 29.09
CA GLY A 77 -19.48 8.92 30.08
C GLY A 77 -18.81 7.61 29.66
N ILE A 78 -18.57 7.42 28.36
CA ILE A 78 -17.99 6.19 27.80
C ILE A 78 -16.57 6.03 28.33
N GLN A 79 -16.29 4.90 28.98
CA GLN A 79 -14.95 4.63 29.49
C GLN A 79 -14.07 4.03 28.40
N GLN A 80 -12.75 4.16 28.58
CA GLN A 80 -11.79 3.58 27.65
C GLN A 80 -11.92 2.04 27.57
N CYS A 81 -12.33 1.39 28.66
CA CYS A 81 -12.60 -0.05 28.67
C CYS A 81 -13.82 -0.46 27.82
N ASP A 82 -14.71 0.49 27.53
CA ASP A 82 -15.91 0.31 26.71
C ASP A 82 -15.67 0.76 25.25
N THR A 83 -14.41 1.00 24.88
CA THR A 83 -14.01 1.41 23.53
C THR A 83 -13.25 0.27 22.87
N TRP A 84 -13.82 -0.30 21.80
CA TRP A 84 -13.18 -1.34 20.99
C TRP A 84 -12.82 -0.81 19.61
N ASN A 85 -11.61 -1.13 19.14
CA ASN A 85 -11.27 -0.90 17.74
C ASN A 85 -12.01 -1.91 16.87
N PHE A 86 -12.74 -1.43 15.87
CA PHE A 86 -13.32 -2.27 14.83
C PHE A 86 -12.54 -2.03 13.54
N ASP A 87 -11.33 -2.58 13.46
CA ASP A 87 -10.55 -2.57 12.23
C ASP A 87 -10.63 -3.92 11.51
N GLU A 88 -11.09 -3.90 10.26
CA GLU A 88 -10.69 -4.95 9.32
C GLU A 88 -9.17 -4.83 9.13
N THR A 89 -8.43 -5.84 9.61
CA THR A 89 -6.98 -5.95 9.42
C THR A 89 -6.67 -6.21 7.94
N GLY A 90 -6.71 -5.17 7.12
CA GLY A 90 -6.28 -5.18 5.73
C GLY A 90 -5.17 -4.17 5.54
N PHE A 91 -3.92 -4.61 5.70
CA PHE A 91 -2.75 -3.78 5.37
C PHE A 91 -2.89 -3.25 3.93
N ARG A 92 -3.07 -1.94 3.79
CA ARG A 92 -3.08 -1.27 2.48
C ARG A 92 -1.91 -0.31 2.39
N VAL A 93 -0.75 -0.84 2.02
CA VAL A 93 0.42 -0.05 1.65
C VAL A 93 0.15 0.59 0.28
N GLY A 94 -0.10 1.89 0.25
CA GLY A 94 -0.15 2.69 -0.98
C GLY A 94 -1.51 3.29 -1.33
N CYS A 95 -1.51 4.59 -1.60
CA CYS A 95 -2.59 5.27 -2.31
C CYS A 95 -2.40 5.02 -3.81
N GLY A 96 -3.03 3.98 -4.34
CA GLY A 96 -2.95 3.68 -5.77
C GLY A 96 -3.92 4.56 -6.56
N SER A 97 -3.37 5.35 -7.48
CA SER A 97 -4.12 5.90 -8.62
C SER A 97 -4.47 4.76 -9.62
N ASN A 98 -4.82 5.09 -10.87
CA ASN A 98 -4.97 4.09 -11.95
C ASN A 98 -3.63 3.42 -12.27
N GLN A 99 -3.21 2.47 -11.43
CA GLN A 99 -1.95 1.75 -11.54
C GLN A 99 -2.21 0.27 -11.84
N VAL A 100 -1.30 -0.35 -12.61
CA VAL A 100 -1.33 -1.79 -12.89
C VAL A 100 -0.38 -2.50 -11.94
N VAL A 101 -0.92 -3.18 -10.93
CA VAL A 101 -0.12 -3.92 -9.96
C VAL A 101 0.14 -5.35 -10.45
N VAL A 102 1.27 -5.93 -10.06
CA VAL A 102 1.54 -7.37 -10.22
C VAL A 102 1.23 -8.05 -8.88
N THR A 103 0.41 -9.09 -8.90
CA THR A 103 -0.02 -9.80 -7.69
C THR A 103 -0.26 -11.27 -8.00
N TYR A 104 -0.29 -12.14 -6.99
CA TYR A 104 -0.65 -13.54 -7.19
C TYR A 104 -2.10 -13.67 -7.69
N ARG A 105 -2.34 -14.69 -8.51
CA ARG A 105 -3.68 -15.12 -8.85
C ARG A 105 -4.38 -15.64 -7.58
N GLN A 106 -5.25 -14.82 -7.00
CA GLN A 106 -6.23 -15.25 -6.00
C GLN A 106 -7.32 -16.11 -6.65
#